data_AF-A0A4Q5Y9V5-F1
#
_entry.id   AF-A0A4Q5Y9V5-F1
#
_cell.length_a   1.000
_cell.length_b   1.000
_cell.length_c   1.000
_cell.angle_alpha   90.00
_cell.angle_beta   90.00
_cell.angle_gamma   90.00
#
_symmetry.space_group_name_H-M   'P 1'
#
loop_
_entity.id
_entity.type
_entity.pdbx_description
1 polymer ?
#
loop_
_entity_poly.entity_id
_entity_poly.type
_entity_poly.pdbx_seq_one_letter_code
_entity_poly.pdbx_strand_id
1 'polypeptide(L)'
;MTNTLKTGGRIFYGIGVAGIGLLHFIYDGFRPFILPIPAEETRNLTILVFITGAILVAAGLYIAFANKNKNIALYLGLFFLAFFLFGHLPNRLTNHPEMLGVWTDALKILAFSGGAFITARAFSFYDQPNQLQKFAIVGKYFFALLLVLFGIDHFLYVDFVKALVPTWIPGTQLFWTYVGGIALIGSGLAMFIGF
;
A
#
# COMPACT_ATOMS: atom_id res chain seq x y z
N MET A 1 -3.86 17.33 -15.10
CA MET A 1 -3.15 17.20 -13.80
C MET A 1 -1.93 18.10 -13.83
N THR A 2 -1.91 19.15 -13.01
CA THR A 2 -0.82 20.15 -12.96
C THR A 2 0.51 19.50 -12.55
N ASN A 3 1.64 20.08 -12.96
CA ASN A 3 2.99 19.56 -12.66
C ASN A 3 3.24 19.44 -11.14
N THR A 4 2.55 20.25 -10.34
CA THR A 4 2.58 20.25 -8.87
C THR A 4 1.99 18.98 -8.27
N LEU A 5 0.81 18.52 -8.72
CA LEU A 5 0.17 17.31 -8.17
C LEU A 5 0.96 16.05 -8.46
N LYS A 6 1.54 15.94 -9.67
CA LYS A 6 2.43 14.82 -10.02
C LYS A 6 3.68 14.81 -9.15
N THR A 7 4.27 15.98 -8.91
CA THR A 7 5.45 16.13 -8.05
C THR A 7 5.13 15.80 -6.60
N GLY A 8 4.00 16.30 -6.07
CA GLY A 8 3.54 16.01 -4.72
C GLY A 8 3.26 14.53 -4.51
N GLY A 9 2.43 13.92 -5.36
CA GLY A 9 2.09 12.49 -5.26
C GLY A 9 3.32 11.59 -5.28
N ARG A 10 4.29 11.89 -6.14
CA ARG A 10 5.58 11.21 -6.17
C ARG A 10 6.34 11.32 -4.85
N ILE A 11 6.48 12.54 -4.31
CA ILE A 11 7.23 12.78 -3.08
C ILE A 11 6.57 12.04 -1.90
N PHE A 12 5.25 12.17 -1.74
CA PHE A 12 4.51 11.47 -0.70
C PHE A 12 4.62 9.94 -0.83
N TYR A 13 4.49 9.41 -2.05
CA TYR A 13 4.65 7.97 -2.28
C TYR A 13 6.08 7.51 -1.95
N GLY A 14 7.10 8.21 -2.44
CA GLY A 14 8.51 7.86 -2.20
C GLY A 14 8.90 7.94 -0.72
N ILE A 15 8.50 9.00 -0.02
CA ILE A 15 8.74 9.14 1.43
C ILE A 15 8.00 8.05 2.21
N GLY A 16 6.75 7.74 1.84
CA GLY A 16 5.99 6.66 2.47
C GLY A 16 6.68 5.29 2.33
N VAL A 17 7.13 4.95 1.13
CA VAL A 17 7.90 3.71 0.88
C VAL A 17 9.19 3.71 1.67
N ALA A 18 9.94 4.82 1.70
CA ALA A 18 11.17 4.92 2.47
C ALA A 18 10.92 4.76 3.97
N GLY A 19 9.85 5.38 4.50
CA GLY A 19 9.42 5.25 5.89
C GLY A 19 9.13 3.79 6.26
N ILE A 20 8.39 3.06 5.42
CA ILE A 20 8.13 1.63 5.64
C ILE A 20 9.43 0.82 5.61
N GLY A 21 10.35 1.15 4.70
CA GLY A 21 11.69 0.54 4.67
C GLY A 21 12.46 0.79 5.98
N LEU A 22 12.42 2.01 6.52
CA LEU A 22 13.06 2.35 7.80
C LEU A 22 12.50 1.55 8.97
N LEU A 23 11.19 1.26 8.98
CA LEU A 23 10.57 0.46 10.03
C LEU A 23 11.17 -0.96 10.16
N HIS A 24 11.75 -1.51 9.09
CA HIS A 24 12.42 -2.82 9.12
C HIS A 24 13.74 -2.80 9.92
N PHE A 25 14.30 -1.63 10.21
CA PHE A 25 15.50 -1.47 11.03
C PHE A 25 15.19 -1.05 12.47
N ILE A 26 13.99 -0.52 12.71
CA ILE A 26 13.57 -0.01 14.03
C ILE A 26 12.90 -1.12 14.85
N TYR A 27 12.10 -1.96 14.21
CA TYR A 27 11.38 -3.04 14.88
C TYR A 27 12.04 -4.39 14.63
N ASP A 28 12.32 -5.10 15.73
CA ASP A 28 12.94 -6.42 15.67
C ASP A 28 12.00 -7.49 15.10
N GLY A 29 12.62 -8.47 14.44
CA GLY A 29 11.98 -9.68 13.95
C GLY A 29 11.27 -9.54 12.60
N PHE A 30 10.75 -10.67 12.11
CA PHE A 30 9.99 -10.70 10.87
C PHE A 30 8.61 -10.06 11.08
N ARG A 31 8.28 -9.04 10.28
CA ARG A 31 6.95 -8.42 10.26
C ARG A 31 6.33 -8.67 8.88
N PRO A 32 5.19 -9.38 8.79
CA PRO A 32 4.55 -9.71 7.53
C PRO A 32 3.85 -8.51 6.86
N PHE A 33 4.35 -7.28 7.06
CA PHE A 33 3.73 -6.07 6.54
C PHE A 33 4.00 -5.91 5.04
N ILE A 34 5.28 -6.07 4.65
CA ILE A 34 5.68 -6.11 3.24
C ILE A 34 5.98 -7.54 2.81
N LEU A 35 6.86 -8.21 3.56
CA LEU A 35 7.30 -9.55 3.21
C LEU A 35 6.17 -10.56 3.45
N PRO A 36 5.86 -11.43 2.47
CA PRO A 36 4.94 -12.53 2.73
C PRO A 36 5.55 -13.48 3.76
N ILE A 37 4.70 -14.11 4.57
CA ILE A 37 5.14 -15.06 5.61
C ILE A 37 5.97 -16.15 4.95
N PRO A 38 7.28 -16.24 5.26
CA PRO A 38 8.14 -17.20 4.61
C PRO A 38 7.99 -18.57 5.30
N ALA A 39 8.54 -19.61 4.67
CA ALA A 39 8.59 -20.95 5.24
C ALA A 39 9.29 -20.90 6.61
N GLU A 40 8.87 -21.75 7.56
CA GLU A 40 9.34 -21.74 8.97
C GLU A 40 10.86 -21.68 9.07
N GLU A 41 11.54 -22.40 8.19
CA GLU A 41 13.00 -22.53 8.10
C GLU A 41 13.70 -21.21 7.79
N THR A 42 12.98 -20.28 7.16
CA THR A 42 13.50 -18.99 6.68
C THR A 42 12.99 -17.80 7.50
N ARG A 43 12.10 -18.01 8.48
CA ARG A 43 11.53 -16.95 9.31
C ARG A 43 12.54 -16.24 10.21
N ASN A 44 13.61 -16.92 10.58
CA ASN A 44 14.68 -16.36 11.41
C ASN A 44 15.77 -15.62 10.60
N LEU A 45 15.62 -15.52 9.28
CA LEU A 45 16.59 -14.84 8.41
C LEU A 45 16.43 -13.31 8.48
N THR A 46 16.87 -12.72 9.58
CA THR A 46 16.89 -11.26 9.81
C THR A 46 17.55 -10.48 8.67
N ILE A 47 18.52 -11.10 7.99
CA ILE A 47 19.19 -10.50 6.83
C ILE A 47 18.22 -10.15 5.68
N LEU A 48 17.18 -10.95 5.43
CA LEU A 48 16.19 -10.68 4.39
C LEU A 48 15.31 -9.47 4.74
N VAL A 49 14.99 -9.31 6.02
CA VAL A 49 14.25 -8.16 6.54
C VAL A 49 15.05 -6.87 6.32
N PHE A 50 16.35 -6.88 6.66
CA PHE A 50 17.23 -5.73 6.46
C PHE A 50 17.51 -5.41 4.99
N ILE A 51 17.72 -6.43 4.15
CA ILE A 51 17.88 -6.24 2.70
C ILE A 51 16.63 -5.61 2.11
N THR A 52 15.45 -6.12 2.47
CA THR A 52 14.17 -5.56 2.01
C THR A 52 14.01 -4.11 2.49
N GLY A 53 14.30 -3.84 3.77
CA GLY A 53 14.32 -2.50 4.32
C GLY A 53 15.22 -1.55 3.52
N ALA A 54 16.45 -1.97 3.22
CA ALA A 54 17.41 -1.17 2.47
C ALA A 54 16.93 -0.89 1.04
N ILE A 55 16.38 -1.90 0.35
CA ILE A 55 15.82 -1.74 -1.00
C ILE A 55 14.66 -0.74 -0.98
N LEU A 56 13.75 -0.83 -0.01
CA LEU A 56 12.61 0.09 0.13
C LEU A 56 13.06 1.51 0.44
N VAL A 57 14.01 1.71 1.34
CA VAL A 57 14.59 3.03 1.64
C VAL A 57 15.24 3.62 0.39
N ALA A 58 16.10 2.87 -0.29
CA ALA A 58 16.80 3.34 -1.48
C ALA A 58 15.81 3.68 -2.61
N ALA A 59 14.85 2.80 -2.90
CA ALA A 59 13.84 3.03 -3.93
C ALA A 59 12.93 4.20 -3.60
N GLY A 60 12.46 4.32 -2.35
CA GLY A 60 11.59 5.40 -1.89
C GLY A 60 12.26 6.77 -1.96
N LEU A 61 13.49 6.89 -1.46
CA LEU A 61 14.28 8.13 -1.53
C LEU A 61 14.61 8.51 -2.98
N TYR A 62 14.93 7.52 -3.82
CA TYR A 62 15.17 7.76 -5.24
C TYR A 62 13.90 8.28 -5.93
N ILE A 63 12.74 7.66 -5.69
CA ILE A 63 11.46 8.12 -6.25
C ILE A 63 11.14 9.54 -5.78
N ALA A 64 11.34 9.85 -4.51
CA ALA A 64 11.00 11.15 -3.94
C ALA A 64 11.90 12.29 -4.48
N PHE A 65 13.22 12.07 -4.51
CA PHE A 65 14.20 13.16 -4.64
C PHE A 65 15.10 13.08 -5.86
N ALA A 66 15.28 11.90 -6.46
CA ALA A 66 16.18 11.75 -7.60
C ALA A 66 15.50 12.11 -8.94
N ASN A 67 16.26 11.91 -10.02
CA ASN A 67 15.79 12.12 -11.38
C ASN A 67 14.53 11.29 -11.66
N LYS A 68 13.67 11.83 -12.53
CA LYS A 68 12.34 11.31 -12.89
C LYS A 68 12.41 9.99 -13.69
N ASN A 69 13.05 8.96 -13.15
CA ASN A 69 13.18 7.65 -13.78
C ASN A 69 11.98 6.76 -13.41
N LYS A 70 11.10 6.53 -14.38
CA LYS A 70 9.93 5.68 -14.25
C LYS A 70 10.25 4.23 -13.85
N ASN A 71 11.43 3.72 -14.20
CA ASN A 71 11.76 2.30 -14.07
C ASN A 71 11.84 1.87 -12.61
N ILE A 72 12.36 2.73 -11.71
CA ILE A 72 12.43 2.41 -10.27
C ILE A 72 11.03 2.22 -9.69
N ALA A 73 10.10 3.13 -9.99
CA ALA A 73 8.71 3.00 -9.56
C ALA A 73 8.01 1.79 -10.20
N LEU A 74 8.30 1.49 -11.48
CA LEU A 74 7.74 0.32 -12.16
C LEU A 74 8.21 -0.99 -11.52
N TYR A 75 9.52 -1.16 -11.33
CA TYR A 75 10.09 -2.36 -10.73
C TYR A 75 9.65 -2.54 -9.28
N LEU A 76 9.55 -1.45 -8.52
CA LEU A 76 8.98 -1.50 -7.18
C LEU A 76 7.51 -1.94 -7.19
N GLY A 77 6.71 -1.48 -8.16
CA GLY A 77 5.33 -1.91 -8.31
C GLY A 77 5.20 -3.39 -8.67
N LEU A 78 6.06 -3.88 -9.55
CA LEU A 78 6.13 -5.31 -9.92
C LEU A 78 6.62 -6.17 -8.75
N PHE A 79 7.57 -5.68 -7.96
CA PHE A 79 8.05 -6.32 -6.74
C PHE A 79 6.92 -6.51 -5.72
N PHE A 80 6.15 -5.47 -5.43
CA PHE A 80 4.97 -5.59 -4.57
C PHE A 80 3.90 -6.49 -5.17
N LEU A 81 3.64 -6.42 -6.48
CA LEU A 81 2.66 -7.28 -7.13
C LEU A 81 3.05 -8.76 -7.04
N ALA A 82 4.34 -9.07 -7.18
CA ALA A 82 4.85 -10.43 -7.02
C ALA A 82 4.65 -10.94 -5.58
N PHE A 83 4.94 -10.11 -4.57
CA PHE A 83 4.68 -10.46 -3.16
C PHE A 83 3.20 -10.69 -2.88
N PHE A 84 2.32 -9.90 -3.50
CA PHE A 84 0.89 -10.16 -3.44
C PHE A 84 0.55 -11.51 -4.08
N LEU A 85 0.88 -11.72 -5.35
CA LEU A 85 0.44 -12.89 -6.13
C LEU A 85 1.01 -14.21 -5.62
N PHE A 86 2.26 -14.24 -5.19
CA PHE A 86 2.97 -15.47 -4.83
C PHE A 86 3.13 -15.68 -3.32
N GLY A 87 2.74 -14.69 -2.51
CA GLY A 87 2.92 -14.74 -1.07
C GLY A 87 1.63 -14.45 -0.33
N HIS A 88 1.21 -13.19 -0.31
CA HIS A 88 0.04 -12.76 0.48
C HIS A 88 -1.25 -13.41 -0.01
N LEU A 89 -1.56 -13.36 -1.30
CA LEU A 89 -2.79 -13.91 -1.87
C LEU A 89 -2.95 -15.42 -1.58
N PRO A 90 -2.01 -16.32 -1.95
CA PRO A 90 -2.17 -17.74 -1.68
C PRO A 90 -2.23 -18.03 -0.18
N ASN A 91 -1.47 -17.29 0.64
CA ASN A 91 -1.51 -17.44 2.09
C ASN A 91 -2.87 -17.04 2.69
N ARG A 92 -3.53 -15.99 2.18
CA ARG A 92 -4.87 -15.58 2.63
C ARG A 92 -5.97 -16.51 2.11
N LEU A 93 -5.84 -17.01 0.88
CA LEU A 93 -6.78 -17.99 0.33
C LEU A 93 -6.77 -19.32 1.09
N THR A 94 -5.66 -19.64 1.76
CA THR A 94 -5.48 -20.89 2.51
C THR A 94 -5.71 -20.74 4.02
N ASN A 95 -5.48 -19.55 4.59
CA ASN A 95 -5.55 -19.31 6.03
C ASN A 95 -6.57 -18.20 6.35
N HIS A 96 -7.77 -18.60 6.75
CA HIS A 96 -8.89 -17.72 7.11
C HIS A 96 -9.39 -16.79 5.98
N PRO A 97 -9.69 -17.31 4.79
CA PRO A 97 -10.20 -16.49 3.68
C PRO A 97 -11.48 -15.71 4.03
N GLU A 98 -12.27 -16.21 4.97
CA GLU A 98 -13.53 -15.62 5.46
C GLU A 98 -13.35 -14.37 6.35
N MET A 99 -12.16 -14.15 6.93
CA MET A 99 -11.93 -13.08 7.89
C MET A 99 -11.31 -11.86 7.21
N LEU A 100 -12.11 -10.85 6.86
CA LEU A 100 -11.62 -9.65 6.16
C LEU A 100 -10.43 -8.97 6.86
N GLY A 101 -10.42 -8.91 8.19
CA GLY A 101 -9.34 -8.28 8.95
C GLY A 101 -7.95 -8.90 8.69
N VAL A 102 -7.87 -10.19 8.35
CA VAL A 102 -6.59 -10.84 8.05
C VAL A 102 -6.08 -10.53 6.63
N TRP A 103 -6.90 -9.95 5.75
CA TRP A 103 -6.52 -9.52 4.40
C TRP A 103 -5.81 -8.17 4.37
N THR A 104 -5.79 -7.46 5.51
CA THR A 104 -5.25 -6.11 5.65
C THR A 104 -3.90 -5.92 4.96
N ASP A 105 -2.91 -6.78 5.22
CA ASP A 105 -1.57 -6.62 4.66
C ASP A 105 -1.50 -6.97 3.16
N ALA A 106 -2.28 -7.96 2.72
CA ALA A 106 -2.41 -8.30 1.29
C ALA A 106 -2.97 -7.11 0.49
N LEU A 107 -4.01 -6.46 1.02
CA LEU A 107 -4.64 -5.28 0.40
C LEU A 107 -3.67 -4.10 0.36
N LYS A 108 -2.92 -3.85 1.46
CA LYS A 108 -1.89 -2.79 1.48
C LYS A 108 -0.83 -3.00 0.41
N ILE A 109 -0.32 -4.22 0.25
CA ILE A 109 0.70 -4.53 -0.75
C ILE A 109 0.17 -4.32 -2.18
N LEU A 110 -1.06 -4.75 -2.43
CA LEU A 110 -1.72 -4.53 -3.71
C LEU A 110 -1.88 -3.02 -3.99
N ALA A 111 -2.26 -2.24 -2.99
CA ALA A 111 -2.35 -0.79 -3.07
C ALA A 111 -0.99 -0.11 -3.29
N PHE A 112 0.08 -0.54 -2.61
CA PHE A 112 1.43 -0.05 -2.85
C PHE A 112 1.89 -0.33 -4.27
N SER A 113 1.63 -1.54 -4.79
CA SER A 113 1.87 -1.87 -6.20
C SER A 113 1.18 -0.87 -7.15
N GLY A 114 -0.11 -0.59 -6.90
CA GLY A 114 -0.88 0.38 -7.68
C GLY A 114 -0.32 1.80 -7.62
N GLY A 115 0.07 2.27 -6.42
CA GLY A 115 0.71 3.57 -6.21
C GLY A 115 2.04 3.71 -6.97
N ALA A 116 2.84 2.63 -7.01
CA ALA A 116 4.08 2.59 -7.78
C ALA A 116 3.80 2.70 -9.29
N PHE A 117 2.80 1.98 -9.82
CA PHE A 117 2.44 2.07 -11.24
C PHE A 117 1.93 3.46 -11.65
N ILE A 118 1.12 4.10 -10.79
CA ILE A 118 0.68 5.48 -11.00
C ILE A 118 1.87 6.44 -10.99
N THR A 119 2.81 6.26 -10.05
CA THR A 119 4.03 7.07 -9.93
C THR A 119 4.94 6.88 -11.15
N ALA A 120 5.13 5.64 -11.62
CA ALA A 120 5.89 5.34 -12.83
C ALA A 120 5.30 6.04 -14.05
N ARG A 121 3.96 6.06 -14.19
CA ARG A 121 3.28 6.83 -15.24
C ARG A 121 3.48 8.33 -15.09
N ALA A 122 3.52 8.87 -13.87
CA ALA A 122 3.71 10.31 -13.65
C ALA A 122 5.07 10.83 -14.17
N PHE A 123 6.08 9.96 -14.24
CA PHE A 123 7.41 10.23 -14.81
C PHE A 123 7.51 10.03 -16.32
N SER A 124 6.49 9.44 -16.92
CA SER A 124 6.45 9.14 -18.34
C SER A 124 6.22 10.43 -19.12
N PHE A 125 7.23 10.92 -19.83
CA PHE A 125 7.04 11.97 -20.84
C PHE A 125 6.22 11.41 -22.02
N TYR A 126 5.50 12.29 -22.72
CA TYR A 126 4.59 11.98 -23.83
C TYR A 126 5.17 10.91 -24.79
N ASP A 127 4.33 10.00 -25.28
CA ASP A 127 4.62 8.83 -26.14
C ASP A 127 5.17 7.53 -25.49
N GLN A 128 4.43 6.97 -24.54
CA GLN A 128 4.79 5.68 -23.92
C GLN A 128 3.72 4.62 -24.15
N PRO A 129 4.10 3.32 -24.22
CA PRO A 129 3.24 2.26 -24.71
C PRO A 129 2.01 2.06 -23.83
N ASN A 130 0.91 1.65 -24.45
CA ASN A 130 -0.41 1.40 -23.84
C ASN A 130 -0.35 0.60 -22.53
N GLN A 131 0.69 -0.19 -22.30
CA GLN A 131 0.88 -1.00 -21.10
C GLN A 131 1.05 -0.17 -19.81
N LEU A 132 1.89 0.87 -19.79
CA LEU A 132 2.07 1.69 -18.58
C LEU A 132 0.79 2.43 -18.20
N GLN A 133 0.03 2.86 -19.20
CA GLN A 133 -1.30 3.43 -19.01
C GLN A 133 -2.26 2.41 -18.40
N LYS A 134 -2.29 1.17 -18.91
CA LYS A 134 -3.09 0.08 -18.34
C LYS A 134 -2.70 -0.20 -16.89
N PHE A 135 -1.41 -0.35 -16.56
CA PHE A 135 -0.96 -0.58 -15.19
C PHE A 135 -1.36 0.54 -14.23
N ALA A 136 -1.24 1.80 -14.64
CA ALA A 136 -1.68 2.92 -13.81
C ALA A 136 -3.20 2.97 -13.61
N ILE A 137 -3.99 2.62 -14.64
CA ILE A 137 -5.45 2.53 -14.52
C ILE A 137 -5.84 1.41 -13.55
N VAL A 138 -5.24 0.24 -13.70
CA VAL A 138 -5.45 -0.91 -12.81
C VAL A 138 -5.01 -0.57 -11.38
N GLY A 139 -3.85 0.07 -11.22
CA GLY A 139 -3.31 0.48 -9.93
C GLY A 139 -4.22 1.43 -9.15
N LYS A 140 -4.96 2.31 -9.85
CA LYS A 140 -6.00 3.16 -9.22
C LYS A 140 -7.05 2.30 -8.53
N TYR A 141 -7.49 1.23 -9.16
CA TYR A 141 -8.53 0.35 -8.63
C TYR A 141 -8.04 -0.54 -7.49
N PHE A 142 -6.74 -0.86 -7.42
CA PHE A 142 -6.14 -1.53 -6.26
C PHE A 142 -6.27 -0.68 -4.99
N PHE A 143 -5.96 0.62 -5.09
CA PHE A 143 -6.14 1.54 -3.97
C PHE A 143 -7.63 1.75 -3.64
N ALA A 144 -8.49 1.93 -4.66
CA ALA A 144 -9.93 2.06 -4.45
C ALA A 144 -10.54 0.84 -3.73
N LEU A 145 -10.11 -0.37 -4.10
CA LEU A 145 -10.53 -1.61 -3.44
C LEU A 145 -10.11 -1.63 -1.97
N LEU A 146 -8.85 -1.27 -1.66
CA LEU A 146 -8.38 -1.15 -0.28
C LEU A 146 -9.27 -0.20 0.52
N LEU A 147 -9.58 0.98 -0.02
CA LEU A 147 -10.41 1.97 0.68
C LEU A 147 -11.81 1.41 1.01
N VAL A 148 -12.46 0.75 0.05
CA VAL A 148 -13.79 0.15 0.29
C VAL A 148 -13.71 -0.93 1.37
N LEU A 149 -12.75 -1.84 1.27
CA LEU A 149 -12.64 -2.97 2.21
C LEU A 149 -12.24 -2.50 3.62
N PHE A 150 -11.29 -1.57 3.74
CA PHE A 150 -10.96 -0.98 5.05
C PHE A 150 -12.13 -0.19 5.61
N GLY A 151 -12.90 0.48 4.77
CA GLY A 151 -14.13 1.14 5.21
C GLY A 151 -15.16 0.16 5.75
N ILE A 152 -15.31 -1.03 5.14
CA ILE A 152 -16.14 -2.12 5.65
C ILE A 152 -15.60 -2.64 7.01
N ASP A 153 -14.29 -2.74 7.19
CA ASP A 153 -13.68 -3.15 8.47
C ASP A 153 -14.08 -2.25 9.65
N HIS A 154 -14.38 -0.97 9.41
CA HIS A 154 -14.86 -0.06 10.47
C HIS A 154 -16.23 -0.47 11.02
N PHE A 155 -17.01 -1.25 10.27
CA PHE A 155 -18.31 -1.77 10.70
C PHE A 155 -18.23 -3.21 11.21
N LEU A 156 -17.33 -4.03 10.65
CA LEU A 156 -17.16 -5.42 11.07
C LEU A 156 -16.33 -5.56 12.36
N TYR A 157 -15.34 -4.68 12.55
CA TYR A 157 -14.36 -4.77 13.65
C TYR A 157 -14.35 -3.51 14.52
N VAL A 158 -15.55 -3.00 14.85
CA VAL A 158 -15.77 -1.72 15.56
C VAL A 158 -14.91 -1.59 16.82
N ASP A 159 -14.84 -2.64 17.65
CA ASP A 159 -14.10 -2.60 18.91
C ASP A 159 -12.59 -2.42 18.73
N PHE A 160 -12.03 -3.04 17.70
CA PHE A 160 -10.63 -2.85 17.34
C PHE A 160 -10.41 -1.45 16.77
N VAL A 161 -11.24 -1.02 15.81
CA VAL A 161 -11.04 0.24 15.10
C VAL A 161 -11.25 1.45 16.00
N LYS A 162 -12.24 1.43 16.90
CA LYS A 162 -12.46 2.53 17.87
C LYS A 162 -11.28 2.70 18.81
N ALA A 163 -10.56 1.63 19.15
CA ALA A 163 -9.38 1.69 19.99
C ALA A 163 -8.19 2.39 19.29
N LEU A 164 -8.22 2.52 17.97
CA LEU A 164 -7.22 3.27 17.20
C LEU A 164 -7.45 4.79 17.26
N VAL A 165 -8.65 5.24 17.63
CA VAL A 165 -8.98 6.67 17.74
C VAL A 165 -8.48 7.18 19.09
N PRO A 166 -7.57 8.17 19.15
CA PRO A 166 -7.08 8.69 20.43
C PRO A 166 -8.20 9.33 21.27
N THR A 167 -8.15 9.13 22.58
CA THR A 167 -9.18 9.59 23.53
C THR A 167 -9.27 11.11 23.67
N TRP A 168 -8.27 11.85 23.20
CA TRP A 168 -8.24 13.31 23.24
C TRP A 168 -8.96 13.99 22.05
N ILE A 169 -9.36 13.24 21.02
CA ILE A 169 -10.09 13.80 19.88
C ILE A 169 -11.54 14.10 20.32
N PRO A 170 -12.06 15.32 20.10
CA PRO A 170 -13.45 15.65 20.43
C PRO A 170 -14.46 14.72 19.75
N GLY A 171 -15.55 14.37 20.45
CA GLY A 171 -16.54 13.40 20.00
C GLY A 171 -16.26 11.99 20.53
N THR A 172 -17.17 11.04 20.30
CA THR A 172 -16.94 9.65 20.72
C THR A 172 -16.01 8.95 19.74
N GLN A 173 -15.16 8.03 20.22
CA GLN A 173 -14.34 7.20 19.33
C GLN A 173 -15.21 6.44 18.31
N LEU A 174 -16.41 6.00 18.74
CA LEU A 174 -17.39 5.33 17.88
C LEU A 174 -17.88 6.21 16.73
N PHE A 175 -18.12 7.50 16.99
CA PHE A 175 -18.48 8.46 15.95
C PHE A 175 -17.40 8.51 14.86
N TRP A 176 -16.14 8.67 15.25
CA TRP A 176 -15.02 8.70 14.30
C TRP A 176 -14.80 7.39 13.56
N THR A 177 -15.04 6.25 14.22
CA THR A 177 -15.02 4.94 13.56
C THR A 177 -16.03 4.88 12.41
N TYR A 178 -17.29 5.26 12.62
CA TYR A 178 -18.27 5.17 11.54
C TYR A 178 -18.08 6.24 10.46
N VAL A 179 -17.74 7.47 10.85
CA VAL A 179 -17.42 8.53 9.88
C VAL A 179 -16.23 8.15 9.01
N GLY A 180 -15.17 7.59 9.59
CA GLY A 180 -14.02 7.07 8.87
C GLY A 180 -14.40 5.97 7.88
N GLY A 181 -15.23 5.00 8.32
CA GLY A 181 -15.75 3.93 7.47
C GLY A 181 -16.50 4.46 6.25
N ILE A 182 -17.45 5.38 6.46
CA ILE A 182 -18.24 6.01 5.38
C ILE A 182 -17.33 6.76 4.42
N ALA A 183 -16.39 7.57 4.93
CA ALA A 183 -15.49 8.36 4.12
C ALA A 183 -14.59 7.48 3.22
N LEU A 184 -14.07 6.37 3.77
CA LEU A 184 -13.27 5.41 3.02
C LEU A 184 -14.08 4.71 1.92
N ILE A 185 -15.28 4.21 2.23
CA ILE A 185 -16.16 3.58 1.23
C ILE A 185 -16.52 4.57 0.13
N GLY A 186 -16.98 5.76 0.51
CA GLY A 186 -17.36 6.81 -0.44
C GLY A 186 -16.21 7.20 -1.38
N SER A 187 -15.00 7.35 -0.83
CA SER A 187 -13.80 7.67 -1.61
C SER A 187 -13.44 6.56 -2.59
N GLY A 188 -13.48 5.30 -2.15
CA GLY A 188 -13.22 4.14 -3.03
C GLY A 188 -14.26 4.01 -4.15
N LEU A 189 -15.55 4.16 -3.83
CA LEU A 189 -16.62 4.12 -4.83
C LEU A 189 -16.52 5.27 -5.85
N ALA A 190 -16.22 6.49 -5.41
CA ALA A 190 -15.96 7.63 -6.29
C ALA A 190 -14.84 7.32 -7.30
N MET A 191 -13.74 6.71 -6.82
CA MET A 191 -12.63 6.30 -7.70
C MET A 191 -13.03 5.23 -8.72
N PHE A 192 -13.93 4.31 -8.36
CA PHE A 192 -14.46 3.27 -9.27
C PHE A 192 -15.29 3.87 -10.40
N ILE A 193 -16.18 4.81 -10.09
CA ILE A 193 -17.06 5.45 -11.07
C ILE A 193 -16.41 6.62 -11.82
N GLY A 194 -15.22 7.05 -11.39
CA GLY A 194 -14.44 8.10 -12.05
C GLY A 194 -14.95 9.52 -11.80
N PHE A 195 -15.61 9.74 -10.66
CA PHE A 195 -16.01 11.05 -10.16
C PHE A 195 -14.80 11.82 -9.60
#